data_AF-A0A1I5KSB8-F1
#
_entry.id   AF-A0A1I5KSB8-F1
#
_cell.length_a   1.000
_cell.length_b   1.000
_cell.length_c   1.000
_cell.angle_alpha   90.00
_cell.angle_beta   90.00
_cell.angle_gamma   90.00
#
_symmetry.space_group_name_H-M   'P 1'
#
loop_
_entity.id
_entity.type
_entity.pdbx_description
1 polymer ?
#
loop_
_entity_poly.entity_id
_entity_poly.type
_entity_poly.pdbx_seq_one_letter_code
_entity_poly.pdbx_strand_id
1 'polypeptide(L)'
;MATQKEIYEKLINYVNKQLESNNHNKLYFDQSETIDKSLFEFPVSDLLSIKDEEQFVNECFLKILDRYIDNGNLHLISKLKKKQLSKKDIINILYSSKERKVKHLDLNFDGDKI
;
A
#
# COMPACT_ATOMS: atom_id res chain seq x y z
N MET A 1 -4.16 7.22 25.20
CA MET A 1 -5.21 6.48 24.45
C MET A 1 -4.51 5.67 23.37
N ALA A 2 -5.01 4.47 23.04
CA ALA A 2 -4.43 3.69 21.96
C ALA A 2 -4.72 4.35 20.60
N THR A 3 -3.76 4.30 19.67
CA THR A 3 -3.96 4.80 18.30
C THR A 3 -4.87 3.88 17.49
N GLN A 4 -5.44 4.36 16.39
CA GLN A 4 -6.24 3.51 15.49
C GLN A 4 -5.42 2.29 14.99
N LYS A 5 -4.12 2.49 14.73
CA LYS A 5 -3.19 1.43 14.28
C LYS A 5 -3.03 0.34 15.34
N GLU A 6 -2.79 0.74 16.59
CA GLU A 6 -2.65 -0.19 17.71
C GLU A 6 -3.95 -0.97 17.98
N ILE A 7 -5.11 -0.35 17.78
CA ILE A 7 -6.41 -1.03 17.92
C ILE A 7 -6.57 -2.08 16.82
N TYR A 8 -6.26 -1.71 15.58
CA TYR A 8 -6.36 -2.60 14.42
C TYR A 8 -5.41 -3.82 14.55
N GLU A 9 -4.16 -3.61 14.94
CA GLU A 9 -3.22 -4.70 15.19
C GLU A 9 -3.66 -5.64 16.30
N LYS A 10 -4.24 -5.11 17.39
CA LYS A 10 -4.82 -5.92 18.46
C LYS A 10 -5.99 -6.77 17.97
N LEU A 11 -6.82 -6.24 17.08
CA LEU A 11 -7.93 -7.00 16.47
C LEU A 11 -7.41 -8.12 15.58
N ILE A 12 -6.43 -7.86 14.71
CA ILE A 12 -5.79 -8.89 13.87
C ILE A 12 -5.23 -10.01 14.75
N ASN A 13 -4.47 -9.65 15.79
CA ASN A 13 -3.88 -10.61 16.70
C ASN A 13 -4.93 -11.45 17.44
N TYR A 14 -6.04 -10.81 17.86
CA TYR A 14 -7.15 -11.52 18.47
C TYR A 14 -7.78 -12.53 17.52
N VAL A 15 -8.11 -12.13 16.29
CA VAL A 15 -8.74 -13.00 15.28
C VAL A 15 -7.83 -14.18 14.94
N ASN A 16 -6.56 -13.91 14.63
CA ASN A 16 -5.61 -14.97 14.27
C ASN A 16 -5.32 -15.91 15.44
N LYS A 17 -5.34 -15.43 16.68
CA LYS A 17 -5.25 -16.29 17.88
C LYS A 17 -6.47 -17.20 18.02
N GLN A 18 -7.68 -16.72 17.72
CA GLN A 18 -8.89 -17.55 17.73
C GLN A 18 -8.87 -18.60 16.61
N LEU A 19 -8.42 -18.23 15.41
CA LEU A 19 -8.28 -19.18 14.30
C LEU A 19 -7.29 -20.29 14.64
N GLU A 20 -6.11 -19.93 15.15
CA GLU A 20 -5.08 -20.87 15.57
C GLU A 20 -5.59 -21.82 16.67
N SER A 21 -6.35 -21.29 17.65
CA SER A 21 -6.97 -22.09 18.71
C SER A 21 -8.03 -23.08 18.20
N ASN A 22 -8.59 -22.84 17.01
CA ASN A 22 -9.56 -23.70 16.34
C ASN A 22 -8.93 -24.52 15.18
N ASN A 23 -7.60 -24.64 15.12
CA ASN A 23 -6.86 -25.32 14.05
C ASN A 23 -7.17 -24.81 12.63
N HIS A 24 -7.50 -23.53 12.50
CA HIS A 24 -7.66 -22.86 11.21
C HIS A 24 -6.38 -22.12 10.83
N ASN A 25 -6.17 -21.96 9.52
CA ASN A 25 -5.10 -21.13 8.99
C ASN A 25 -5.30 -19.66 9.38
N LYS A 26 -4.19 -18.94 9.56
CA LYS A 26 -4.22 -17.49 9.79
C LYS A 26 -4.77 -16.78 8.56
N LEU A 27 -5.52 -15.72 8.81
CA LEU A 27 -5.94 -14.79 7.76
C LEU A 27 -4.84 -13.74 7.57
N TYR A 28 -4.67 -13.35 6.30
CA TYR A 28 -3.88 -12.19 5.94
C TYR A 28 -4.77 -10.95 6.04
N PHE A 29 -4.27 -9.92 6.70
CA PHE A 29 -4.90 -8.62 6.83
C PHE A 29 -3.96 -7.58 6.26
N ASP A 30 -4.53 -6.46 5.80
CA ASP A 30 -3.74 -5.33 5.32
C ASP A 30 -2.91 -4.71 6.45
N GLN A 31 -1.86 -3.98 6.09
CA GLN A 31 -0.97 -3.33 7.05
C GLN A 31 -1.67 -2.22 7.84
N SER A 32 -1.34 -2.05 9.12
CA SER A 32 -1.98 -1.05 9.99
C SER A 32 -1.68 0.39 9.51
N GLU A 33 -0.61 0.58 8.76
CA GLU A 33 -0.21 1.83 8.13
C GLU A 33 -1.12 2.25 6.97
N THR A 34 -1.97 1.36 6.47
CA THR A 34 -2.89 1.69 5.39
C THR A 34 -4.26 2.17 5.88
N ILE A 35 -4.62 1.93 7.15
CA ILE A 35 -5.99 2.11 7.68
C ILE A 35 -6.47 3.56 7.78
N ASP A 36 -5.57 4.52 7.74
CA ASP A 36 -5.87 5.94 7.91
C ASP A 36 -6.61 6.53 6.70
N LYS A 37 -6.61 5.82 5.56
CA LYS A 37 -7.43 6.10 4.38
C LYS A 37 -7.92 4.79 3.75
N SER A 38 -9.09 4.82 3.12
CA SER A 38 -9.64 3.63 2.44
C SER A 38 -8.64 3.05 1.43
N LEU A 39 -8.33 1.76 1.56
CA LEU A 39 -7.53 0.99 0.61
C LEU A 39 -8.14 0.96 -0.81
N PHE A 40 -9.45 1.17 -0.91
CA PHE A 40 -10.20 1.13 -2.16
C PHE A 40 -10.32 2.50 -2.84
N GLU A 41 -10.09 3.59 -2.09
CA GLU A 41 -10.33 4.96 -2.55
C GLU A 41 -9.18 5.90 -2.17
N PHE A 42 -7.93 5.46 -2.28
CA PHE A 42 -6.80 6.37 -2.10
C PHE A 42 -6.62 7.25 -3.36
N PRO A 43 -6.80 8.58 -3.26
CA PRO A 43 -6.73 9.42 -4.44
C PRO A 43 -5.29 9.57 -4.91
N VAL A 44 -5.05 9.30 -6.20
CA VAL A 44 -3.72 9.42 -6.83
C VAL A 44 -3.12 10.81 -6.65
N SER A 45 -3.96 11.86 -6.57
CA SER A 45 -3.52 13.23 -6.29
C SER A 45 -2.73 13.35 -4.99
N ASP A 46 -3.11 12.60 -3.96
CA ASP A 46 -2.44 12.65 -2.66
C ASP A 46 -1.04 12.05 -2.76
N LEU A 47 -0.88 10.93 -3.47
CA LEU A 47 0.45 10.37 -3.76
C LEU A 47 1.31 11.37 -4.53
N LEU A 48 0.75 11.98 -5.59
CA LEU A 48 1.48 12.92 -6.42
C LEU A 48 1.93 14.17 -5.64
N SER A 49 1.18 14.57 -4.61
CA SER A 49 1.46 15.73 -3.75
C SER A 49 2.70 15.56 -2.85
N ILE A 50 3.13 14.32 -2.58
CA ILE A 50 4.28 14.03 -1.70
C ILE A 50 5.57 14.56 -2.34
N LYS A 51 6.22 15.56 -1.75
CA LYS A 51 7.39 16.20 -2.35
C LYS A 51 8.66 15.35 -2.30
N ASP A 52 8.86 14.67 -1.18
CA ASP A 52 10.03 13.81 -1.00
C ASP A 52 9.89 12.54 -1.84
N GLU A 53 10.93 12.22 -2.62
CA GLU A 53 10.89 11.13 -3.60
C GLU A 53 10.96 9.76 -2.93
N GLU A 54 11.64 9.65 -1.78
CA GLU A 54 11.75 8.40 -1.05
C GLU A 54 10.45 8.09 -0.31
N GLN A 55 9.91 9.09 0.39
CA GLN A 55 8.58 9.02 1.00
C GLN A 55 7.52 8.70 -0.05
N PHE A 56 7.56 9.34 -1.22
CA PHE A 56 6.63 9.07 -2.31
C PHE A 56 6.65 7.60 -2.73
N VAL A 57 7.83 7.02 -2.95
CA VAL A 57 7.93 5.61 -3.36
C VAL A 57 7.45 4.70 -2.23
N ASN A 58 7.84 4.96 -0.98
CA ASN A 58 7.37 4.18 0.17
C ASN A 58 5.85 4.18 0.30
N GLU A 59 5.21 5.35 0.19
CA GLU A 59 3.74 5.47 0.20
C GLU A 59 3.10 4.77 -0.98
N CYS A 60 3.71 4.80 -2.18
CA CYS A 60 3.19 4.03 -3.31
C CYS A 60 3.21 2.52 -3.04
N PHE A 61 4.30 1.98 -2.46
CA PHE A 61 4.37 0.56 -2.11
C PHE A 61 3.34 0.19 -1.05
N LEU A 62 3.17 1.02 -0.02
CA LEU A 62 2.17 0.79 1.02
C LEU A 62 0.75 0.87 0.47
N LYS A 63 0.39 1.93 -0.27
CA LYS A 63 -1.00 2.13 -0.68
C LYS A 63 -1.42 1.31 -1.91
N ILE A 64 -0.47 0.91 -2.78
CA ILE A 64 -0.78 0.13 -4.00
C ILE A 64 -0.55 -1.38 -3.78
N LEU A 65 0.47 -1.75 -3.01
CA LEU A 65 0.88 -3.15 -2.82
C LEU A 65 0.73 -3.64 -1.38
N ASP A 66 0.37 -2.75 -0.45
CA ASP A 66 0.20 -3.05 0.98
C ASP A 66 1.42 -3.77 1.55
N ARG A 67 2.60 -3.19 1.30
CA ARG A 67 3.88 -3.65 1.84
C ARG A 67 4.94 -2.55 1.85
N TYR A 68 6.02 -2.81 2.56
CA TYR A 68 7.22 -2.00 2.52
C TYR A 68 8.03 -2.23 1.25
N ILE A 69 8.75 -1.18 0.82
CA ILE A 69 9.75 -1.31 -0.25
C ILE A 69 10.85 -2.27 0.19
N ASP A 70 11.33 -3.08 -0.75
CA ASP A 70 12.46 -3.98 -0.56
C ASP A 70 13.70 -3.50 -1.31
N ASN A 71 14.85 -4.13 -1.01
CA ASN A 71 16.12 -3.84 -1.66
C ASN A 71 16.09 -3.97 -3.19
N GLY A 72 15.27 -4.88 -3.72
CA GLY A 72 15.13 -5.08 -5.16
C GLY A 72 14.46 -3.90 -5.86
N ASN A 73 13.67 -3.11 -5.13
CA ASN A 73 12.89 -1.99 -5.65
C ASN A 73 13.46 -0.60 -5.32
N LEU A 74 14.51 -0.50 -4.49
CA LEU A 74 15.20 0.77 -4.18
C LEU A 74 15.67 1.52 -5.44
N HIS A 75 15.92 0.81 -6.54
CA HIS A 75 16.32 1.40 -7.80
C HIS A 75 15.25 2.37 -8.37
N LEU A 76 13.97 2.21 -8.03
CA LEU A 76 12.89 3.11 -8.44
C LEU A 76 13.09 4.53 -7.88
N ILE A 77 13.52 4.64 -6.62
CA ILE A 77 13.87 5.93 -5.99
C ILE A 77 15.02 6.59 -6.77
N SER A 78 16.05 5.81 -7.12
CA SER A 78 17.19 6.34 -7.86
C SER A 78 16.81 6.83 -9.27
N LYS A 79 15.89 6.13 -9.95
CA LYS A 79 15.37 6.52 -11.27
C LYS A 79 14.51 7.77 -11.19
N LEU A 80 13.71 7.92 -10.12
CA LEU A 80 12.93 9.14 -9.86
C LEU A 80 13.84 10.35 -9.63
N LYS A 81 14.82 10.22 -8.72
CA LYS A 81 15.86 11.24 -8.44
C LYS A 81 16.58 11.73 -9.70
N LYS A 82 16.87 10.80 -10.61
CA LYS A 82 17.55 11.08 -11.88
C LYS A 82 16.61 11.52 -13.00
N LYS A 83 15.31 11.70 -12.72
CA LYS A 83 14.25 12.03 -13.68
C LYS A 83 14.15 11.04 -14.86
N GLN A 84 14.59 9.81 -14.67
CA GLN A 84 14.47 8.72 -15.65
C GLN A 84 13.07 8.08 -15.61
N LEU A 85 12.38 8.21 -14.48
CA LEU A 85 10.97 7.89 -14.31
C LEU A 85 10.28 9.08 -13.67
N SER A 86 9.04 9.34 -14.08
CA SER A 86 8.15 10.25 -13.37
C SER A 86 7.43 9.53 -12.24
N LYS A 87 6.82 10.29 -11.33
CA LYS A 87 5.93 9.75 -10.29
C LYS A 87 4.77 8.95 -10.89
N LYS A 88 4.20 9.44 -12.00
CA LYS A 88 3.12 8.74 -12.72
C LYS A 88 3.59 7.40 -13.27
N ASP A 89 4.81 7.33 -13.79
CA ASP A 89 5.38 6.07 -14.28
C ASP A 89 5.52 5.05 -13.16
N ILE A 90 6.00 5.47 -11.98
CA ILE A 90 6.12 4.58 -10.82
C ILE A 90 4.76 4.05 -10.38
N ILE A 91 3.76 4.92 -10.24
CA ILE A 91 2.39 4.50 -9.90
C ILE A 91 1.87 3.47 -10.91
N ASN A 92 2.04 3.73 -12.20
CA ASN A 92 1.60 2.81 -13.26
C ASN A 92 2.34 1.47 -13.24
N ILE A 93 3.65 1.46 -12.98
CA ILE A 93 4.47 0.25 -12.85
C ILE A 93 3.93 -0.62 -11.71
N LEU A 94 3.71 -0.03 -10.54
CA LEU A 94 3.23 -0.76 -9.36
C LEU A 94 1.78 -1.22 -9.55
N TYR A 95 0.93 -0.35 -10.09
CA TYR A 95 -0.47 -0.66 -10.35
C TYR A 95 -0.68 -1.79 -11.37
N SER A 96 0.20 -1.87 -12.36
CA SER A 96 0.17 -2.91 -13.39
C SER A 96 0.92 -4.19 -12.99
N SER A 97 1.60 -4.18 -11.84
CA SER A 97 2.39 -5.30 -11.38
C SER A 97 1.54 -6.55 -11.12
N LYS A 98 2.14 -7.73 -11.31
CA LYS A 98 1.49 -8.99 -10.92
C LYS A 98 1.23 -9.06 -9.41
N GLU A 99 2.07 -8.39 -8.64
CA GLU A 99 1.99 -8.36 -7.18
C GLU A 99 0.67 -7.75 -6.69
N ARG A 100 0.26 -6.62 -7.26
CA ARG A 100 -1.05 -6.04 -6.97
C ARG A 100 -2.19 -7.02 -7.26
N LYS A 101 -2.14 -7.73 -8.40
CA LYS A 101 -3.20 -8.65 -8.84
C LYS A 101 -3.39 -9.84 -7.90
N VAL A 102 -2.36 -10.22 -7.15
CA VAL A 102 -2.46 -11.29 -6.15
C VAL A 102 -3.26 -10.83 -4.91
N LYS A 103 -3.39 -9.51 -4.68
CA LYS A 103 -4.06 -8.95 -3.49
C LYS A 103 -5.54 -8.56 -3.66
N HIS A 104 -6.18 -8.77 -4.81
CA HIS A 104 -7.59 -8.39 -5.04
C HIS A 104 -7.94 -6.92 -4.72
N LEU A 105 -6.97 -6.00 -4.71
CA LEU A 105 -7.19 -4.56 -4.51
C LEU A 105 -7.49 -3.88 -5.85
N ASP A 106 -8.75 -3.54 -6.10
CA ASP A 106 -9.14 -2.57 -7.15
C ASP A 106 -8.94 -1.15 -6.63
N LEU A 107 -8.09 -0.36 -7.31
CA LEU A 107 -8.05 1.09 -7.12
C LEU A 107 -8.94 1.71 -8.20
N ASN A 108 -9.77 2.66 -7.81
CA ASN A 108 -10.67 3.34 -8.73
C ASN A 108 -9.91 4.42 -9.54
N PHE A 109 -9.90 4.30 -10.87
CA PHE A 109 -9.26 5.26 -11.80
C PHE A 109 -10.25 6.29 -12.36
N ASP A 110 -11.54 6.15 -12.05
CA ASP A 110 -12.58 7.03 -12.59
C ASP A 110 -12.73 8.28 -11.71
N GLY A 111 -11.81 9.22 -11.93
CA GLY A 111 -11.98 10.65 -11.63
C GLY A 111 -12.01 11.54 -12.88
N ASP A 112 -11.85 10.96 -14.08
CA ASP A 112 -11.98 11.65 -15.36
C ASP A 112 -13.00 10.92 -16.24
N LYS A 113 -14.29 11.10 -15.96
CA LYS A 113 -15.37 11.22 -16.96
C LYS A 113 -16.74 11.55 -16.33
N ILE A 114 -17.27 12.68 -16.83
CA ILE A 114 -18.57 13.36 -16.66
C ILE A 114 -18.72 14.19 -15.39
#